data_AF-A0A314UXC2-F1
#
_entry.id   AF-A0A314UXC2-F1
#
_cell.length_a   1.000
_cell.length_b   1.000
_cell.length_c   1.000
_cell.angle_alpha   90.00
_cell.angle_beta   90.00
_cell.angle_gamma   90.00
#
_symmetry.space_group_name_H-M   'P 1'
#
loop_
_entity.id
_entity.type
_entity.pdbx_description
1 polymer ?
#
loop_
_entity_poly.entity_id
_entity_poly.type
_entity_poly.pdbx_seq_one_letter_code
_entity_poly.pdbx_strand_id
1 'polypeptide(L)'
;MRILFPPNPIKTPALFNSILRLRFNSLRSHCFNSMAIPPPKSAMASAVDNEVGLARRFWIKFHRESVFAMYTPFSLSLASGNLKIETFRHYIAQDVHFLKAFAHA
;
A
#
# COMPACT_ATOMS: atom_id res chain seq x y z
N MET A 1 -2.64 -10.04 -31.04
CA MET A 1 -2.97 -8.62 -30.78
C MET A 1 -1.97 -8.06 -29.79
N ARG A 2 -1.15 -7.07 -30.19
CA ARG A 2 -0.20 -6.39 -29.30
C ARG A 2 -0.91 -5.21 -28.64
N ILE A 3 -1.03 -5.23 -27.31
CA ILE A 3 -1.61 -4.12 -26.54
C ILE A 3 -0.49 -3.11 -26.28
N LEU A 4 -0.52 -2.00 -27.03
CA LEU A 4 0.39 -0.87 -26.86
C LEU A 4 -0.16 -0.01 -25.70
N PHE A 5 0.54 0.05 -24.57
CA PHE A 5 0.22 1.03 -23.53
C PHE A 5 0.77 2.41 -23.96
N PRO A 6 -0.04 3.48 -24.01
CA PRO A 6 0.48 4.82 -24.23
C PRO A 6 1.27 5.31 -23.00
N PRO A 7 2.33 6.11 -23.20
CA PRO A 7 3.04 6.74 -22.09
C PRO A 7 2.14 7.83 -21.46
N ASN A 8 1.85 7.68 -20.17
CA ASN A 8 1.01 8.60 -19.38
C ASN A 8 1.56 10.05 -19.38
N PRO A 9 0.76 11.08 -19.71
CA PRO A 9 1.10 12.47 -19.44
C PRO A 9 0.27 12.97 -18.26
N ILE A 10 0.66 12.63 -17.02
CA ILE A 10 0.05 13.24 -15.83
C ILE A 10 1.16 13.85 -14.99
N LYS A 11 1.40 15.15 -15.21
CA LYS A 11 2.23 15.98 -14.32
C LYS A 11 1.47 16.13 -12.99
N THR A 12 1.75 15.26 -12.03
CA THR A 12 1.23 15.34 -10.66
C THR A 12 1.86 16.53 -9.92
N PRO A 13 1.06 17.40 -9.27
CA PRO A 13 1.58 18.56 -8.53
C PRO A 13 2.42 18.11 -7.31
N ALA A 14 3.59 18.73 -7.15
CA ALA A 14 4.63 18.34 -6.19
C ALA A 14 4.23 18.47 -4.70
N LEU A 15 3.20 19.27 -4.38
CA LEU A 15 2.78 19.52 -3.00
C LEU A 15 2.07 18.33 -2.36
N PHE A 16 1.36 17.52 -3.15
CA PHE A 16 0.70 16.30 -2.64
C PHE A 16 1.70 15.26 -2.14
N ASN A 17 2.90 15.24 -2.72
CA ASN A 17 3.94 14.28 -2.37
C ASN A 17 4.59 14.52 -0.99
N SER A 18 4.55 15.75 -0.46
CA SER A 18 5.31 16.09 0.75
C SER A 18 4.62 15.63 2.03
N ILE A 19 3.31 15.92 2.17
CA ILE A 19 2.53 15.58 3.37
C ILE A 19 2.36 14.05 3.49
N LEU A 20 2.22 13.36 2.36
CA LEU A 20 2.10 11.91 2.30
C LEU A 20 3.41 11.19 2.63
N ARG A 21 4.57 11.73 2.21
CA ARG A 21 5.86 11.14 2.56
C ARG A 21 6.13 11.15 4.07
N LEU A 22 5.72 12.19 4.79
CA LEU A 22 6.04 12.35 6.20
C LEU A 22 5.27 11.37 7.10
N ARG A 23 3.97 11.14 6.84
CA ARG A 23 3.17 10.20 7.65
C ARG A 23 3.57 8.74 7.43
N PHE A 24 4.04 8.38 6.23
CA PHE A 24 4.43 7.00 5.88
C PHE A 24 5.87 6.64 6.25
N ASN A 25 6.80 7.61 6.32
CA ASN A 25 8.14 7.37 6.86
C ASN A 25 8.11 6.99 8.36
N SER A 26 7.05 7.36 9.10
CA SER A 26 6.87 6.92 10.49
C SER A 26 6.63 5.41 10.60
N LEU A 27 5.82 4.82 9.71
CA LEU A 27 5.64 3.36 9.61
C LEU A 27 6.91 2.63 9.13
N ARG A 28 7.78 3.29 8.36
CA ARG A 28 9.11 2.79 7.99
C ARG A 28 10.04 2.63 9.20
N SER A 29 9.85 3.44 10.25
CA SER A 29 10.75 3.49 11.41
C SER A 29 10.49 2.40 12.45
N HIS A 30 9.28 1.82 12.51
CA HIS A 30 8.94 0.86 13.56
C HIS A 30 9.56 -0.53 13.40
N CYS A 31 10.23 -0.81 12.27
CA CYS A 31 11.02 -2.04 12.08
C CYS A 31 12.54 -1.80 12.23
N PHE A 32 12.97 -0.60 12.65
CA PHE A 32 14.38 -0.17 12.55
C PHE A 32 15.17 -0.14 13.86
N ASN A 33 14.63 -0.64 14.98
CA ASN A 33 15.39 -0.72 16.23
C ASN A 33 15.65 -2.18 16.63
N SER A 34 16.57 -2.84 15.93
CA SER A 34 17.40 -3.89 16.55
C SER A 34 18.78 -3.90 15.87
N MET A 35 19.79 -3.60 16.69
CA MET A 35 21.18 -3.33 16.35
C MET A 35 22.00 -4.59 16.03
N ALA A 36 23.21 -4.35 15.49
CA ALA A 36 24.39 -5.22 15.33
C ALA A 36 24.60 -5.84 13.93
N ILE A 37 25.77 -5.52 13.36
CA ILE A 37 26.33 -6.06 12.12
C ILE A 37 26.72 -7.53 12.35
N PRO A 38 26.18 -8.52 11.60
CA PRO A 38 26.71 -9.89 11.60
C PRO A 38 27.62 -10.16 10.38
N PRO A 39 28.49 -11.18 10.45
CA PRO A 39 29.61 -11.43 9.52
C PRO A 39 29.14 -11.98 8.14
N PRO A 40 30.03 -12.05 7.11
CA PRO A 40 29.60 -12.32 5.75
C PRO A 40 29.27 -13.80 5.50
N LYS A 41 28.12 -14.00 4.84
CA LYS A 41 27.76 -15.07 3.90
C LYS A 41 28.04 -16.52 4.33
N SER A 42 27.01 -17.19 4.83
CA SER A 42 26.77 -18.61 4.53
C SER A 42 25.48 -18.74 3.73
N ALA A 43 25.55 -19.46 2.61
CA ALA A 43 24.58 -19.50 1.51
C ALA A 43 23.26 -20.25 1.83
N MET A 44 22.82 -20.25 3.08
CA MET A 44 21.59 -20.91 3.53
C MET A 44 20.49 -19.93 3.99
N ALA A 45 20.78 -18.62 4.04
CA ALA A 45 19.82 -17.56 4.41
C ALA A 45 19.06 -16.95 3.20
N SER A 46 19.29 -17.45 1.99
CA SER A 46 18.85 -16.81 0.75
C SER A 46 17.37 -17.01 0.40
N ALA A 47 16.66 -17.95 1.04
CA ALA A 47 15.24 -18.18 0.78
C ALA A 47 14.34 -17.25 1.60
N VAL A 48 14.63 -17.06 2.89
CA VAL A 48 13.81 -16.21 3.78
C VAL A 48 14.01 -14.72 3.49
N ASP A 49 15.23 -14.32 3.11
CA ASP A 49 15.53 -12.92 2.74
C ASP A 49 14.94 -12.53 1.36
N ASN A 50 14.65 -13.51 0.50
CA ASN A 50 14.04 -13.27 -0.80
C ASN A 50 12.57 -12.85 -0.68
N GLU A 51 11.78 -13.53 0.17
CA GLU A 51 10.35 -13.23 0.34
C GLU A 51 10.13 -11.90 1.08
N VAL A 52 10.91 -11.64 2.14
CA VAL A 52 10.93 -10.33 2.83
C VAL A 52 11.37 -9.23 1.87
N GLY A 53 12.35 -9.53 1.01
CA GLY A 53 12.77 -8.66 -0.07
C GLY A 53 11.68 -8.41 -1.12
N LEU A 54 10.86 -9.41 -1.44
CA LEU A 54 9.82 -9.34 -2.47
C LEU A 54 8.64 -8.47 -2.01
N ALA A 55 8.15 -8.67 -0.79
CA ALA A 55 7.12 -7.81 -0.21
C ALA A 55 7.57 -6.35 -0.18
N ARG A 56 8.83 -6.10 0.24
CA ARG A 56 9.43 -4.76 0.22
C ARG A 56 9.49 -4.17 -1.19
N ARG A 57 9.89 -4.97 -2.18
CA ARG A 57 9.93 -4.54 -3.60
C ARG A 57 8.54 -4.21 -4.11
N PHE A 58 7.52 -5.00 -3.81
CA PHE A 58 6.14 -4.72 -4.20
C PHE A 58 5.59 -3.48 -3.52
N TRP A 59 5.87 -3.28 -2.23
CA TRP A 59 5.46 -2.07 -1.51
C TRP A 59 6.05 -0.80 -2.14
N ILE A 60 7.36 -0.82 -2.46
CA ILE A 60 8.01 0.31 -3.15
C ILE A 60 7.41 0.50 -4.54
N LYS A 61 7.18 -0.60 -5.29
CA LYS A 61 6.67 -0.57 -6.66
C LYS A 61 5.26 0.01 -6.74
N PHE A 62 4.36 -0.37 -5.84
CA PHE A 62 2.95 0.00 -5.86
C PHE A 62 2.59 1.08 -4.84
N HIS A 63 3.59 1.78 -4.30
CA HIS A 63 3.36 2.81 -3.29
C HIS A 63 2.44 3.92 -3.80
N ARG A 64 2.58 4.34 -5.07
CA ARG A 64 1.77 5.39 -5.66
C ARG A 64 0.29 4.97 -5.75
N GLU A 65 0.04 3.74 -6.16
CA GLU A 65 -1.29 3.14 -6.26
C GLU A 65 -1.92 2.96 -4.88
N SER A 66 -1.12 2.58 -3.87
CA SER A 66 -1.58 2.49 -2.48
C SER A 66 -2.11 3.84 -1.96
N VAL A 67 -1.47 4.95 -2.35
CA VAL A 67 -1.94 6.30 -2.02
C VAL A 67 -3.32 6.56 -2.65
N PHE A 68 -3.50 6.23 -3.93
CA PHE A 68 -4.81 6.39 -4.57
C PHE A 68 -5.90 5.56 -3.90
N ALA A 69 -5.58 4.34 -3.45
CA ALA A 69 -6.52 3.49 -2.71
C ALA A 69 -6.92 4.07 -1.34
N MET A 70 -6.01 4.77 -0.65
CA MET A 70 -6.32 5.40 0.64
C MET A 70 -7.12 6.69 0.51
N TYR A 71 -6.92 7.45 -0.57
CA TYR A 71 -7.56 8.77 -0.76
C TYR A 71 -8.78 8.70 -1.69
N THR A 72 -9.51 7.59 -1.66
CA THR A 72 -10.78 7.49 -2.36
C THR A 72 -11.81 8.47 -1.76
N PRO A 73 -12.82 8.92 -2.53
CA PRO A 73 -13.90 9.75 -2.01
C PRO A 73 -14.58 9.15 -0.78
N PHE A 74 -14.70 7.82 -0.73
CA PHE A 74 -15.22 7.10 0.44
C PHE A 74 -14.33 7.32 1.67
N SER A 75 -13.03 7.01 1.59
CA SER A 75 -12.09 7.15 2.71
C SER A 75 -11.97 8.60 3.20
N LEU A 76 -12.00 9.56 2.27
CA LEU A 76 -12.00 10.99 2.60
C LEU A 76 -13.28 11.44 3.32
N SER A 77 -14.44 10.99 2.85
CA SER A 77 -15.73 11.31 3.48
C SER A 77 -15.87 10.64 4.84
N LEU A 78 -15.34 9.42 4.99
CA LEU A 78 -15.29 8.70 6.26
C LEU A 78 -14.40 9.42 7.28
N ALA A 79 -13.17 9.79 6.88
CA ALA A 79 -12.23 10.48 7.76
C ALA A 79 -12.69 11.91 8.13
N SER A 80 -13.44 12.58 7.25
CA SER A 80 -13.99 13.93 7.52
C SER A 80 -15.31 13.90 8.32
N GLY A 81 -15.87 12.72 8.61
CA GLY A 81 -17.15 12.61 9.32
C GLY A 81 -18.37 13.03 8.50
N ASN A 82 -18.22 13.21 7.18
CA ASN A 82 -19.28 13.62 6.26
C ASN A 82 -19.84 12.44 5.42
N LEU A 83 -19.47 11.21 5.76
CA LEU A 83 -19.99 10.03 5.08
C LEU A 83 -21.44 9.78 5.48
N LYS A 84 -22.33 9.66 4.48
CA LYS A 84 -23.73 9.26 4.70
C LYS A 84 -23.78 7.87 5.32
N ILE A 85 -24.60 7.72 6.36
CA ILE A 85 -24.75 6.44 7.07
C ILE A 85 -25.16 5.30 6.13
N GLU A 86 -26.02 5.57 5.14
CA GLU A 86 -26.40 4.57 4.14
C GLU A 86 -25.20 4.09 3.33
N THR A 87 -24.34 4.99 2.88
CA THR A 87 -23.11 4.61 2.14
C THR A 87 -22.21 3.70 2.98
N PHE A 88 -22.10 3.97 4.28
CA PHE A 88 -21.36 3.10 5.20
C PHE A 88 -22.00 1.71 5.32
N ARG A 89 -23.32 1.63 5.48
CA ARG A 89 -24.05 0.34 5.54
C ARG A 89 -23.86 -0.48 4.26
N HIS A 90 -23.95 0.16 3.09
CA HIS A 90 -23.73 -0.50 1.80
C HIS A 90 -22.30 -1.02 1.67
N TYR A 91 -21.30 -0.26 2.12
CA TYR A 91 -19.91 -0.70 2.13
C TYR A 91 -19.73 -1.97 2.96
N ILE A 92 -20.24 -2.00 4.20
CA ILE A 92 -20.15 -3.19 5.07
C ILE A 92 -20.89 -4.39 4.46
N ALA A 93 -22.07 -4.18 3.89
CA ALA A 93 -22.81 -5.25 3.23
C ALA A 93 -22.04 -5.86 2.05
N GLN A 94 -21.34 -5.04 1.26
CA GLN A 94 -20.48 -5.50 0.18
C GLN A 94 -19.22 -6.20 0.68
N ASP A 95 -18.61 -5.70 1.76
CA ASP A 95 -17.36 -6.24 2.32
C ASP A 95 -17.51 -7.70 2.76
N VAL A 96 -18.70 -8.10 3.22
CA VAL A 96 -19.02 -9.51 3.53
C VAL A 96 -18.82 -10.42 2.31
N HIS A 97 -19.18 -9.98 1.11
CA HIS A 97 -18.97 -10.77 -0.10
C HIS A 97 -17.49 -10.86 -0.48
N PHE A 98 -16.75 -9.77 -0.32
CA PHE A 98 -15.31 -9.75 -0.53
C PHE A 98 -14.60 -10.71 0.43
N LEU A 99 -14.90 -10.64 1.73
CA LEU A 99 -14.30 -11.52 2.74
C LEU A 99 -14.60 -13.00 2.50
N LYS A 100 -15.83 -13.32 2.08
CA LYS A 100 -16.19 -14.69 1.69
C LYS A 100 -15.37 -15.18 0.51
N ALA A 101 -15.21 -14.37 -0.54
CA ALA A 101 -14.40 -14.74 -1.69
C ALA A 101 -12.91 -14.84 -1.33
N PHE A 102 -12.40 -13.93 -0.50
CA PHE A 102 -11.02 -13.92 -0.03
C PHE A 102 -10.65 -15.17 0.78
N ALA A 103 -11.56 -15.67 1.61
CA ALA A 103 -11.34 -16.89 2.39
C ALA A 103 -11.20 -18.16 1.52
N HIS A 104 -11.66 -18.12 0.27
CA HIS A 104 -11.57 -19.24 -0.68
C HIS A 104 -10.40 -19.11 -1.67
N ALA A 105 -9.66 -18.00 -1.66
CA ALA A 105 -8.54 -17.73 -2.57
C ALA A 105 -7.21 -18.26 -2.02
#